data_AF-A0AAU7Z3S5-F1
#
_entry.id   AF-A0AAU7Z3S5-F1
#
_cell.length_a   1.000
_cell.length_b   1.000
_cell.length_c   1.000
_cell.angle_alpha   90.00
_cell.angle_beta   90.00
_cell.angle_gamma   90.00
#
_symmetry.space_group_name_H-M   'P 1'
#
loop_
_entity.id
_entity.type
_entity.pdbx_description
1 polymer ?
#
loop_
_entity_poly.entity_id
_entity_poly.type
_entity_poly.pdbx_seq_one_letter_code
_entity_poly.pdbx_strand_id
1 'polypeptide(L)'
;MKKLLVLACLFAAATSSALADDFIYGDNADNGAPYVFQIDKTTGAVTNTYTGLSGFNGRGVVVVGTTMYYTSATTNAVYSYNLTTKTDNGPLFTVAGSRALSTIAYDGTNFWVGDYSGTNHAYLYSPTGTLLKTVSLADCTGYCDGLEYFVMNGKGYLLSNEADGSVDNYDLYDTNGNLIQADYINAAAHSGGTTGIAFDGTDFFTSNIFQGSLNEWTEGGTFVKTISLTGATSSNPFLIEDLSADYSQVLGPPPAVPEPSTFALFGTGLLGLAGVVRRKLSC
;
A
#
# COMPACT_ATOMS: atom_id res chain seq x y z
N MET A 1 29.53 46.23 31.29
CA MET A 1 29.15 45.97 29.88
C MET A 1 28.68 44.53 29.78
N LYS A 2 27.36 44.33 29.64
CA LYS A 2 26.68 43.03 29.64
C LYS A 2 26.90 42.36 28.29
N LYS A 3 27.53 41.19 28.24
CA LYS A 3 27.52 40.32 27.05
C LYS A 3 26.35 39.35 27.20
N LEU A 4 25.30 39.57 26.44
CA LEU A 4 24.17 38.66 26.29
C LEU A 4 24.50 37.75 25.10
N LEU A 5 24.78 36.46 25.34
CA LEU A 5 24.80 35.46 24.28
C LEU A 5 23.37 34.95 24.10
N VAL A 6 22.78 35.24 22.92
CA VAL A 6 21.55 34.61 22.48
C VAL A 6 21.95 33.37 21.68
N LEU A 7 21.61 32.18 22.20
CA LEU A 7 21.78 30.92 21.49
C LEU A 7 20.46 30.63 20.76
N ALA A 8 20.46 30.80 19.43
CA ALA A 8 19.32 30.44 18.59
C ALA A 8 19.42 28.95 18.26
N CYS A 9 18.55 28.13 18.84
CA CYS A 9 18.35 26.76 18.39
C CYS A 9 17.40 26.77 17.19
N LEU A 10 17.95 26.64 15.98
CA LEU A 10 17.17 26.30 14.79
C LEU A 10 16.72 24.84 14.93
N PHE A 11 15.44 24.61 15.24
CA PHE A 11 14.80 23.32 14.99
C PHE A 11 14.39 23.29 13.52
N ALA A 12 15.20 22.64 12.68
CA ALA A 12 14.76 22.21 11.36
C ALA A 12 13.88 20.97 11.59
N ALA A 13 12.55 21.16 11.53
CA ALA A 13 11.64 20.03 11.38
C ALA A 13 11.85 19.47 9.97
N ALA A 14 12.53 18.33 9.87
CA ALA A 14 12.60 17.57 8.62
C ALA A 14 11.21 16.96 8.39
N THR A 15 10.40 17.60 7.54
CA THR A 15 9.24 16.94 6.95
C THR A 15 9.79 15.90 5.98
N SER A 16 9.70 14.62 6.32
CA SER A 16 9.92 13.53 5.37
C SER A 16 8.78 13.56 4.36
N SER A 17 9.01 14.17 3.20
CA SER A 17 8.17 13.91 2.04
C SER A 17 8.33 12.43 1.72
N ALA A 18 7.22 11.69 1.70
CA ALA A 18 7.19 10.37 1.09
C ALA A 18 7.75 10.48 -0.33
N LEU A 19 8.68 9.60 -0.68
CA LEU A 19 9.16 9.52 -2.05
C LEU A 19 8.23 8.58 -2.79
N ALA A 20 7.83 8.98 -4.00
CA ALA A 20 7.05 8.12 -4.86
C ALA A 20 7.88 6.88 -5.25
N ASP A 21 7.32 5.68 -5.10
CA ASP A 21 8.02 4.44 -5.45
C ASP A 21 8.31 4.37 -6.95
N ASP A 22 9.47 3.86 -7.36
CA ASP A 22 9.83 3.73 -8.78
C ASP A 22 9.11 2.56 -9.47
N PHE A 23 8.53 1.65 -8.68
CA PHE A 23 7.90 0.44 -9.16
C PHE A 23 6.41 0.37 -8.84
N ILE A 24 5.70 -0.37 -9.69
CA ILE A 24 4.38 -0.90 -9.41
C ILE A 24 4.48 -2.42 -9.46
N TYR A 25 3.86 -3.08 -8.50
CA TYR A 25 3.73 -4.52 -8.43
C TYR A 25 2.34 -4.91 -8.89
N GLY A 26 2.20 -6.01 -9.63
CA GLY A 26 0.90 -6.47 -10.10
C GLY A 26 0.75 -7.98 -10.00
N ASP A 27 -0.28 -8.45 -9.29
CA ASP A 27 -0.67 -9.86 -9.21
C ASP A 27 -1.65 -10.22 -10.34
N ASN A 28 -1.70 -11.48 -10.73
CA ASN A 28 -2.34 -11.91 -11.96
C ASN A 28 -3.58 -12.80 -11.76
N ALA A 29 -4.61 -12.60 -12.58
CA ALA A 29 -5.64 -13.60 -12.84
C ALA A 29 -5.21 -14.57 -13.92
N ASP A 30 -4.56 -15.67 -13.54
CA ASP A 30 -4.35 -16.78 -14.45
C ASP A 30 -5.07 -18.04 -13.94
N ASN A 31 -5.36 -18.95 -14.87
CA ASN A 31 -5.85 -20.29 -14.56
C ASN A 31 -4.69 -21.18 -14.09
N GLY A 32 -3.96 -20.71 -13.07
CA GLY A 32 -2.70 -21.26 -12.61
C GLY A 32 -2.27 -20.71 -11.24
N ALA A 33 -1.03 -21.04 -10.87
CA ALA A 33 -0.42 -20.48 -9.67
C ALA A 33 -0.19 -18.97 -9.84
N PRO A 34 -0.38 -18.16 -8.78
CA PRO A 34 -0.12 -16.73 -8.83
C PRO A 34 1.35 -16.41 -9.14
N TYR A 35 1.56 -15.25 -9.74
CA TYR A 35 2.83 -14.58 -9.95
C TYR A 35 2.64 -13.07 -9.89
N VAL A 36 3.68 -12.39 -9.39
CA VAL A 36 3.66 -10.93 -9.27
C VAL A 36 4.73 -10.34 -10.17
N PHE A 37 4.35 -9.38 -11.02
CA PHE A 37 5.31 -8.55 -11.73
C PHE A 37 5.84 -7.44 -10.85
N GLN A 38 7.12 -7.10 -11.03
CA GLN A 38 7.65 -5.79 -10.67
C GLN A 38 7.80 -5.00 -11.97
N ILE A 39 7.20 -3.82 -12.02
CA ILE A 39 7.07 -3.01 -13.23
C ILE A 39 7.69 -1.65 -12.95
N ASP A 40 8.62 -1.21 -13.78
CA ASP A 40 9.08 0.18 -13.77
C ASP A 40 7.92 1.08 -14.21
N LYS A 41 7.42 1.93 -13.29
CA LYS A 41 6.19 2.70 -13.53
C LYS A 41 6.34 3.75 -14.65
N THR A 42 7.57 4.16 -14.96
CA THR A 42 7.83 5.19 -15.98
C THR A 42 7.84 4.59 -17.38
N THR A 43 8.45 3.42 -17.52
CA THR A 43 8.71 2.77 -18.82
C THR A 43 7.74 1.63 -19.12
N GLY A 44 7.07 1.09 -18.12
CA GLY A 44 6.24 -0.11 -18.21
C GLY A 44 7.03 -1.41 -18.37
N ALA A 45 8.36 -1.38 -18.23
CA ALA A 45 9.18 -2.59 -18.34
C ALA A 45 9.03 -3.47 -17.09
N VAL A 46 8.71 -4.75 -17.29
CA VAL A 46 8.81 -5.76 -16.24
C VAL A 46 10.29 -5.96 -15.91
N THR A 47 10.68 -5.61 -14.68
CA THR A 47 12.06 -5.75 -14.18
C THR A 47 12.28 -7.05 -13.41
N ASN A 48 11.21 -7.66 -12.90
CA ASN A 48 11.23 -8.95 -12.23
C ASN A 48 9.87 -9.64 -12.29
N THR A 49 9.86 -10.95 -12.11
CA THR A 49 8.63 -11.74 -11.94
C THR A 49 8.82 -12.71 -10.78
N TYR A 50 7.98 -12.58 -9.76
CA TYR A 50 7.97 -13.44 -8.59
C TYR A 50 7.00 -14.59 -8.82
N THR A 51 7.52 -15.81 -8.77
CA THR A 51 6.76 -17.04 -9.01
C THR A 51 6.93 -18.01 -7.83
N GLY A 52 6.26 -19.16 -7.90
CA GLY A 52 6.26 -20.14 -6.81
C GLY A 52 5.39 -19.70 -5.63
N LEU A 53 4.36 -18.90 -5.90
CA LEU A 53 3.38 -18.45 -4.93
C LEU A 53 2.33 -19.53 -4.71
N SER A 54 1.87 -19.65 -3.47
CA SER A 54 0.73 -20.48 -3.06
C SER A 54 -0.60 -19.95 -3.61
N GLY A 55 -1.59 -20.84 -3.71
CA GLY A 55 -2.94 -20.48 -4.16
C GLY A 55 -3.14 -20.76 -5.65
N PHE A 56 -4.27 -20.27 -6.17
CA PHE A 56 -4.64 -20.42 -7.57
C PHE A 56 -5.47 -19.21 -7.98
N ASN A 57 -5.19 -18.67 -9.16
CA ASN A 57 -5.82 -17.45 -9.67
C ASN A 57 -5.53 -16.28 -8.72
N GLY A 58 -4.33 -15.69 -8.88
CA GLY A 58 -3.86 -14.54 -8.11
C GLY A 58 -4.83 -13.38 -8.18
N ARG A 59 -4.81 -12.52 -7.18
CA ARG A 59 -5.77 -11.42 -7.05
C ARG A 59 -5.06 -10.19 -6.54
N GLY A 60 -4.86 -10.12 -5.23
CA GLY A 60 -4.37 -8.97 -4.53
C GLY A 60 -2.87 -8.99 -4.29
N VAL A 61 -2.23 -7.82 -4.28
CA VAL A 61 -0.83 -7.67 -3.87
C VAL A 61 -0.63 -6.42 -3.03
N VAL A 62 0.22 -6.52 -2.01
CA VAL A 62 0.78 -5.38 -1.27
C VAL A 62 2.27 -5.61 -1.07
N VAL A 63 3.09 -4.59 -1.29
CA VAL A 63 4.51 -4.60 -0.92
C VAL A 63 4.76 -3.65 0.25
N VAL A 64 5.44 -4.15 1.29
CA VAL A 64 5.95 -3.37 2.40
C VAL A 64 7.43 -3.72 2.60
N GLY A 65 8.30 -2.92 2.01
CA GLY A 65 9.75 -3.11 2.02
C GLY A 65 10.13 -4.44 1.37
N THR A 66 10.74 -5.34 2.14
CA THR A 66 11.19 -6.64 1.61
C THR A 66 10.12 -7.73 1.62
N THR A 67 8.92 -7.42 2.10
CA THR A 67 7.82 -8.39 2.21
C THR A 67 6.71 -8.03 1.25
N MET A 68 6.32 -9.02 0.45
CA MET A 68 5.12 -8.94 -0.37
C MET A 68 4.03 -9.78 0.28
N TYR A 69 2.83 -9.23 0.38
CA TYR A 69 1.63 -9.90 0.80
C TYR A 69 0.75 -10.07 -0.43
N TYR A 70 0.04 -11.18 -0.51
CA TYR A 70 -0.81 -11.44 -1.67
C TYR A 70 -1.96 -12.38 -1.31
N THR A 71 -2.95 -12.45 -2.18
CA THR A 71 -4.18 -13.22 -2.00
C THR A 71 -4.45 -14.10 -3.22
N SER A 72 -5.50 -14.91 -3.18
CA SER A 72 -5.94 -15.66 -4.36
C SER A 72 -7.46 -15.89 -4.33
N ALA A 73 -8.05 -16.00 -5.51
CA ALA A 73 -9.49 -16.14 -5.72
C ALA A 73 -10.07 -17.49 -5.26
N THR A 74 -9.24 -18.41 -4.78
CA THR A 74 -9.66 -19.78 -4.41
C THR A 74 -9.48 -20.09 -2.92
N THR A 75 -8.95 -19.13 -2.17
CA THR A 75 -8.60 -19.32 -0.76
C THR A 75 -8.99 -18.10 0.06
N ASN A 76 -9.27 -18.29 1.34
CA ASN A 76 -9.48 -17.20 2.28
C ASN A 76 -8.20 -16.78 3.03
N ALA A 77 -7.03 -17.10 2.50
CA ALA A 77 -5.74 -16.83 3.14
C ALA A 77 -5.07 -15.60 2.52
N VAL A 78 -4.52 -14.75 3.39
CA VAL A 78 -3.49 -13.77 3.00
C VAL A 78 -2.15 -14.47 3.17
N TYR A 79 -1.33 -14.45 2.13
CA TYR A 79 0.00 -15.04 2.11
C TYR A 79 1.08 -13.99 2.31
N SER A 80 2.30 -14.42 2.61
CA SER A 80 3.46 -13.53 2.61
C SER A 80 4.65 -14.16 1.88
N TYR A 81 5.45 -13.32 1.26
CA TYR A 81 6.59 -13.70 0.43
C TYR A 81 7.77 -12.78 0.71
N ASN A 82 8.96 -13.34 0.81
CA ASN A 82 10.19 -12.57 0.98
C ASN A 82 10.80 -12.24 -0.37
N LEU A 83 10.82 -10.95 -0.73
CA LEU A 83 11.33 -10.47 -2.02
C LEU A 83 12.85 -10.62 -2.16
N THR A 84 13.58 -10.68 -1.04
CA THR A 84 15.05 -10.82 -1.02
C THR A 84 15.46 -12.28 -1.23
N THR A 85 14.87 -13.21 -0.48
CA THR A 85 15.19 -14.63 -0.58
C THR A 85 14.40 -15.36 -1.66
N LYS A 86 13.42 -14.67 -2.27
CA LYS A 86 12.49 -15.22 -3.26
C LYS A 86 11.78 -16.47 -2.74
N THR A 87 11.17 -16.35 -1.56
CA THR A 87 10.58 -17.48 -0.84
C THR A 87 9.16 -17.16 -0.41
N ASP A 88 8.22 -18.04 -0.75
CA ASP A 88 6.87 -18.04 -0.19
C ASP A 88 6.92 -18.56 1.26
N ASN A 89 6.43 -17.74 2.20
CA ASN A 89 6.36 -18.09 3.61
C ASN A 89 5.07 -18.85 3.96
N GLY A 90 4.14 -18.96 3.01
CA GLY A 90 2.83 -19.55 3.18
C GLY A 90 1.80 -18.58 3.79
N PRO A 91 0.66 -19.11 4.26
CA PRO A 91 -0.42 -18.32 4.85
C PRO A 91 0.08 -17.53 6.06
N LEU A 92 -0.14 -16.21 6.04
CA LEU A 92 0.07 -15.32 7.17
C LEU A 92 -1.11 -15.40 8.15
N PHE A 93 -2.33 -15.26 7.61
CA PHE A 93 -3.58 -15.44 8.35
C PHE A 93 -4.73 -15.76 7.39
N THR A 94 -5.90 -16.08 7.95
CA THR A 94 -7.13 -16.32 7.18
C THR A 94 -8.22 -15.31 7.52
N VAL A 95 -9.01 -14.96 6.52
CA VAL A 95 -10.18 -14.08 6.64
C VAL A 95 -11.41 -14.94 6.94
N ALA A 96 -12.02 -14.70 8.10
CA ALA A 96 -13.17 -15.47 8.56
C ALA A 96 -14.42 -15.07 7.78
N GLY A 97 -15.22 -16.06 7.35
CA GLY A 97 -16.46 -15.82 6.60
C GLY A 97 -16.29 -15.68 5.09
N SER A 98 -15.07 -15.42 4.61
CA SER A 98 -14.72 -15.46 3.19
C SER A 98 -14.25 -16.86 2.77
N ARG A 99 -14.35 -17.15 1.46
CA ARG A 99 -13.83 -18.37 0.82
C ARG A 99 -12.84 -18.07 -0.31
N ALA A 100 -12.74 -16.80 -0.70
CA ALA A 100 -12.00 -16.31 -1.85
C ALA A 100 -11.71 -14.83 -1.59
N LEU A 101 -10.48 -14.39 -1.79
CA LEU A 101 -10.08 -13.01 -1.57
C LEU A 101 -9.71 -12.36 -2.89
N SER A 102 -10.06 -11.08 -3.04
CA SER A 102 -9.67 -10.26 -4.18
C SER A 102 -8.45 -9.43 -3.80
N THR A 103 -8.54 -8.12 -3.89
CA THR A 103 -7.55 -7.12 -3.52
C THR A 103 -7.07 -7.16 -2.07
N ILE A 104 -5.88 -6.62 -1.85
CA ILE A 104 -5.36 -6.25 -0.54
C ILE A 104 -4.70 -4.86 -0.63
N ALA A 105 -4.89 -4.02 0.39
CA ALA A 105 -4.25 -2.70 0.51
C ALA A 105 -3.68 -2.50 1.92
N TYR A 106 -2.74 -1.55 2.09
CA TYR A 106 -2.09 -1.29 3.37
C TYR A 106 -2.32 0.14 3.85
N ASP A 107 -2.83 0.29 5.07
CA ASP A 107 -3.14 1.61 5.65
C ASP A 107 -1.96 2.26 6.41
N GLY A 108 -0.77 1.65 6.33
CA GLY A 108 0.38 2.02 7.15
C GLY A 108 0.48 1.28 8.48
N THR A 109 -0.52 0.47 8.83
CA THR A 109 -0.52 -0.35 10.05
C THR A 109 -1.17 -1.73 9.82
N ASN A 110 -2.26 -1.78 9.08
CA ASN A 110 -3.16 -2.91 8.89
C ASN A 110 -3.46 -3.13 7.40
N PHE A 111 -4.05 -4.28 7.11
CA PHE A 111 -4.47 -4.65 5.76
C PHE A 111 -5.96 -4.47 5.58
N TRP A 112 -6.36 -3.78 4.51
CA TRP A 112 -7.70 -3.87 3.95
C TRP A 112 -7.72 -5.02 2.95
N VAL A 113 -8.69 -5.92 3.06
CA VAL A 113 -8.77 -7.12 2.21
C VAL A 113 -10.16 -7.19 1.60
N GLY A 114 -10.24 -7.29 0.28
CA GLY A 114 -11.49 -7.46 -0.46
C GLY A 114 -11.99 -8.89 -0.46
N ASP A 115 -13.32 -9.06 -0.43
CA ASP A 115 -13.95 -10.35 -0.61
C ASP A 115 -14.22 -10.66 -2.08
N TYR A 116 -13.78 -11.84 -2.53
CA TYR A 116 -14.08 -12.36 -3.86
C TYR A 116 -15.14 -13.48 -3.83
N SER A 117 -15.85 -13.64 -2.71
CA SER A 117 -16.93 -14.64 -2.60
C SER A 117 -18.29 -14.13 -3.09
N GLY A 118 -18.30 -12.96 -3.75
CA GLY A 118 -19.49 -12.31 -4.31
C GLY A 118 -20.18 -11.34 -3.34
N THR A 119 -19.52 -10.97 -2.22
CA THR A 119 -20.00 -9.87 -1.37
C THR A 119 -19.35 -8.54 -1.76
N ASN A 120 -19.83 -7.45 -1.17
CA ASN A 120 -19.24 -6.12 -1.31
C ASN A 120 -18.45 -5.70 -0.07
N HIS A 121 -17.88 -6.68 0.64
CA HIS A 121 -17.20 -6.45 1.89
C HIS A 121 -15.71 -6.18 1.70
N ALA A 122 -15.21 -5.21 2.46
CA ALA A 122 -13.79 -5.07 2.74
C ALA A 122 -13.54 -5.28 4.24
N TYR A 123 -12.47 -6.00 4.56
CA TYR A 123 -12.10 -6.36 5.92
C TYR A 123 -10.80 -5.68 6.33
N LEU A 124 -10.79 -5.02 7.48
CA LEU A 124 -9.58 -4.49 8.08
C LEU A 124 -8.99 -5.52 9.05
N TYR A 125 -7.77 -5.96 8.77
CA TYR A 125 -7.05 -6.96 9.56
C TYR A 125 -5.69 -6.44 10.02
N SER A 126 -5.36 -6.70 11.28
CA SER A 126 -3.98 -6.53 11.74
C SER A 126 -3.05 -7.51 11.00
N PRO A 127 -1.74 -7.24 10.86
CA PRO A 127 -0.79 -8.19 10.30
C PRO A 127 -0.72 -9.54 11.04
N THR A 128 -1.17 -9.59 12.30
CA THR A 128 -1.27 -10.83 13.10
C THR A 128 -2.60 -11.58 12.94
N GLY A 129 -3.45 -11.19 11.99
CA GLY A 129 -4.71 -11.90 11.68
C GLY A 129 -5.90 -11.61 12.58
N THR A 130 -5.87 -10.52 13.37
CA THR A 130 -7.05 -10.04 14.11
C THR A 130 -7.95 -9.18 13.21
N LEU A 131 -9.23 -9.55 13.10
CA LEU A 131 -10.25 -8.72 12.44
C LEU A 131 -10.53 -7.48 13.28
N LEU A 132 -10.38 -6.30 12.69
CA LEU A 132 -10.58 -5.01 13.33
C LEU A 132 -11.89 -4.35 12.87
N LYS A 133 -12.24 -4.50 11.60
CA LYS A 133 -13.44 -3.89 11.02
C LYS A 133 -13.93 -4.67 9.80
N THR A 134 -15.23 -4.66 9.56
CA THR A 134 -15.85 -5.03 8.28
C THR A 134 -16.64 -3.82 7.80
N VAL A 135 -16.49 -3.47 6.53
CA VAL A 135 -17.26 -2.41 5.87
C VAL A 135 -17.94 -2.96 4.62
N SER A 136 -19.05 -2.36 4.21
CA SER A 136 -19.69 -2.59 2.92
C SER A 136 -19.41 -1.41 2.00
N LEU A 137 -19.01 -1.67 0.78
CA LEU A 137 -18.78 -0.67 -0.26
C LEU A 137 -20.01 -0.65 -1.17
N ALA A 138 -20.81 0.41 -1.07
CA ALA A 138 -22.18 0.43 -1.59
C ALA A 138 -22.29 0.17 -3.10
N ASP A 139 -21.34 0.69 -3.87
CA ASP A 139 -21.34 0.60 -5.34
C ASP A 139 -20.43 -0.51 -5.87
N CYS A 140 -19.71 -1.21 -4.98
CA CYS A 140 -19.14 -2.52 -5.31
C CYS A 140 -20.27 -3.55 -5.45
N THR A 141 -20.52 -4.01 -6.67
CA THR A 141 -21.61 -4.96 -6.98
C THR A 141 -21.23 -6.43 -6.75
N GLY A 142 -19.98 -6.67 -6.36
CA GLY A 142 -19.39 -7.97 -6.06
C GLY A 142 -18.15 -8.22 -6.91
N TYR A 143 -17.21 -9.04 -6.40
CA TYR A 143 -15.98 -9.39 -7.11
C TYR A 143 -15.12 -8.16 -7.47
N CYS A 144 -15.13 -7.13 -6.63
CA CYS A 144 -14.34 -5.93 -6.86
C CYS A 144 -12.86 -6.23 -6.61
N ASP A 145 -12.08 -6.16 -7.69
CA ASP A 145 -10.69 -6.60 -7.75
C ASP A 145 -9.67 -5.51 -7.41
N GLY A 146 -10.09 -4.24 -7.35
CA GLY A 146 -9.24 -3.12 -6.94
C GLY A 146 -9.77 -2.42 -5.70
N LEU A 147 -8.95 -2.34 -4.66
CA LEU A 147 -9.17 -1.53 -3.46
C LEU A 147 -7.84 -0.89 -3.08
N GLU A 148 -7.83 0.42 -2.86
CA GLU A 148 -6.64 1.12 -2.39
C GLU A 148 -6.96 1.97 -1.16
N TYR A 149 -6.00 2.04 -0.23
CA TYR A 149 -5.98 3.03 0.83
C TYR A 149 -5.06 4.18 0.45
N PHE A 150 -5.53 5.41 0.66
CA PHE A 150 -4.66 6.57 0.53
C PHE A 150 -5.03 7.67 1.53
N VAL A 151 -4.10 8.59 1.75
CA VAL A 151 -4.29 9.73 2.66
C VAL A 151 -4.40 11.01 1.84
N MET A 152 -5.58 11.62 1.86
CA MET A 152 -5.83 12.93 1.26
C MET A 152 -6.09 13.95 2.37
N ASN A 153 -5.36 15.06 2.36
CA ASN A 153 -5.50 16.13 3.38
C ASN A 153 -5.39 15.63 4.83
N GLY A 154 -4.52 14.63 5.08
CA GLY A 154 -4.29 14.07 6.41
C GLY A 154 -5.40 13.13 6.91
N LYS A 155 -6.33 12.72 6.04
CA LYS A 155 -7.38 11.74 6.34
C LYS A 155 -7.28 10.55 5.40
N GLY A 156 -7.44 9.35 5.95
CA GLY A 156 -7.48 8.11 5.19
C GLY A 156 -8.80 7.89 4.47
N TYR A 157 -8.72 7.35 3.27
CA TYR A 157 -9.83 6.99 2.40
C TYR A 157 -9.60 5.61 1.79
N LEU A 158 -10.68 5.01 1.30
CA LEU A 158 -10.66 3.81 0.47
C LEU A 158 -11.14 4.18 -0.93
N LEU A 159 -10.52 3.61 -1.95
CA LEU A 159 -10.90 3.75 -3.34
C LEU A 159 -11.11 2.36 -3.91
N SER A 160 -12.31 2.04 -4.40
CA SER A 160 -12.66 0.69 -4.86
C SER A 160 -13.29 0.73 -6.23
N ASN A 161 -12.99 -0.25 -7.07
CA ASN A 161 -13.76 -0.43 -8.31
C ASN A 161 -15.15 -1.04 -8.04
N GLU A 162 -16.01 -0.97 -9.04
CA GLU A 162 -17.44 -1.34 -8.94
C GLU A 162 -17.75 -2.82 -9.25
N ALA A 163 -16.88 -3.54 -9.98
CA ALA A 163 -17.15 -4.89 -10.47
C ALA A 163 -15.87 -5.70 -10.83
N ASP A 164 -16.03 -6.79 -11.60
CA ASP A 164 -14.97 -7.70 -12.07
C ASP A 164 -14.60 -7.34 -13.52
N GLY A 165 -13.75 -6.31 -13.68
CA GLY A 165 -13.02 -6.03 -14.93
C GLY A 165 -13.84 -5.48 -16.10
N SER A 166 -14.94 -4.75 -15.84
CA SER A 166 -15.89 -4.31 -16.87
C SER A 166 -16.00 -2.80 -17.06
N VAL A 167 -14.90 -2.13 -17.43
CA VAL A 167 -14.91 -0.67 -17.68
C VAL A 167 -15.45 0.03 -16.42
N ASP A 168 -14.89 -0.35 -15.27
CA ASP A 168 -15.37 0.04 -13.95
C ASP A 168 -14.77 1.39 -13.55
N ASN A 169 -15.58 2.25 -12.93
CA ASN A 169 -15.06 3.42 -12.24
C ASN A 169 -14.60 3.03 -10.84
N TYR A 170 -13.86 3.95 -10.20
CA TYR A 170 -13.48 3.79 -8.80
C TYR A 170 -14.16 4.85 -7.95
N ASP A 171 -14.80 4.40 -6.89
CA ASP A 171 -15.53 5.24 -5.96
C ASP A 171 -14.73 5.49 -4.68
N LEU A 172 -14.82 6.72 -4.20
CA LEU A 172 -14.17 7.16 -2.98
C LEU A 172 -15.08 6.90 -1.78
N TYR A 173 -14.57 6.17 -0.81
CA TYR A 173 -15.22 5.88 0.46
C TYR A 173 -14.38 6.42 1.64
N ASP A 174 -15.05 6.71 2.75
CA ASP A 174 -14.33 6.80 4.02
C ASP A 174 -13.95 5.40 4.54
N THR A 175 -13.06 5.34 5.53
CA THR A 175 -12.64 4.07 6.18
C THR A 175 -13.75 3.37 7.01
N ASN A 176 -15.00 3.85 6.96
CA ASN A 176 -16.17 3.17 7.50
C ASN A 176 -17.08 2.62 6.39
N GLY A 177 -16.68 2.74 5.12
CA GLY A 177 -17.44 2.28 3.96
C GLY A 177 -18.53 3.24 3.49
N ASN A 178 -18.58 4.47 4.01
CA ASN A 178 -19.54 5.45 3.51
C ASN A 178 -19.02 6.04 2.19
N LEU A 179 -19.84 5.99 1.15
CA LEU A 179 -19.56 6.64 -0.12
C LEU A 179 -19.40 8.15 0.07
N ILE A 180 -18.27 8.68 -0.38
CA ILE A 180 -17.95 10.11 -0.37
C ILE A 180 -18.18 10.70 -1.76
N GLN A 181 -17.73 10.00 -2.80
CA GLN A 181 -17.86 10.43 -4.18
C GLN A 181 -17.85 9.21 -5.10
N ALA A 182 -18.92 9.04 -5.85
CA ALA A 182 -18.97 8.09 -6.95
C ALA A 182 -18.11 8.57 -8.13
N ASP A 183 -17.61 7.64 -8.94
CA ASP A 183 -16.80 7.91 -10.13
C ASP A 183 -15.60 8.83 -9.87
N TYR A 184 -14.94 8.68 -8.71
CA TYR A 184 -13.78 9.49 -8.34
C TYR A 184 -12.65 9.35 -9.37
N ILE A 185 -12.39 8.11 -9.81
CA ILE A 185 -11.65 7.84 -11.04
C ILE A 185 -12.62 7.32 -12.09
N ASN A 186 -12.82 8.09 -13.16
CA ASN A 186 -13.61 7.67 -14.32
C ASN A 186 -12.77 6.81 -15.28
N ALA A 187 -12.38 5.62 -14.82
CA ALA A 187 -11.61 4.68 -15.62
C ALA A 187 -12.41 4.14 -16.82
N ALA A 188 -13.74 4.16 -16.72
CA ALA A 188 -14.63 3.77 -17.79
C ALA A 188 -14.40 4.55 -19.10
N ALA A 189 -14.15 5.85 -18.98
CA ALA A 189 -13.90 6.74 -20.11
C ALA A 189 -12.59 6.44 -20.87
N HIS A 190 -11.70 5.64 -20.29
CA HIS A 190 -10.35 5.39 -20.81
C HIS A 190 -10.14 3.94 -21.29
N SER A 191 -11.24 3.18 -21.45
CA SER A 191 -11.33 1.86 -22.12
C SER A 191 -10.21 0.88 -21.73
N GLY A 192 -10.41 0.04 -20.72
CA GLY A 192 -9.32 -0.77 -20.16
C GLY A 192 -9.65 -2.22 -19.81
N GLY A 193 -10.89 -2.47 -19.36
CA GLY A 193 -11.10 -3.55 -18.39
C GLY A 193 -10.24 -3.27 -17.16
N THR A 194 -10.51 -2.16 -16.47
CA THR A 194 -9.72 -1.76 -15.31
C THR A 194 -10.11 -2.57 -14.09
N THR A 195 -9.13 -3.07 -13.35
CA THR A 195 -9.34 -3.89 -12.14
C THR A 195 -8.51 -3.33 -10.99
N GLY A 196 -7.21 -3.58 -11.01
CA GLY A 196 -6.31 -3.24 -9.92
C GLY A 196 -6.01 -1.77 -9.81
N ILE A 197 -5.70 -1.32 -8.59
CA ILE A 197 -5.33 0.06 -8.31
C ILE A 197 -4.19 0.13 -7.28
N ALA A 198 -3.26 1.07 -7.48
CA ALA A 198 -2.21 1.38 -6.52
C ALA A 198 -2.06 2.90 -6.35
N PHE A 199 -1.64 3.36 -5.16
CA PHE A 199 -1.23 4.74 -4.93
C PHE A 199 0.26 4.80 -4.59
N ASP A 200 1.05 5.52 -5.39
CA ASP A 200 2.50 5.61 -5.18
C ASP A 200 2.92 6.73 -4.22
N GLY A 201 1.96 7.43 -3.60
CA GLY A 201 2.20 8.61 -2.77
C GLY A 201 1.97 9.94 -3.48
N THR A 202 1.83 9.93 -4.81
CA THR A 202 1.55 11.11 -5.65
C THR A 202 0.38 10.84 -6.60
N ASP A 203 0.45 9.74 -7.34
CA ASP A 203 -0.47 9.39 -8.41
C ASP A 203 -1.06 7.99 -8.17
N PHE A 204 -2.26 7.78 -8.70
CA PHE A 204 -2.87 6.46 -8.79
C PHE A 204 -2.47 5.78 -10.10
N PHE A 205 -2.35 4.46 -10.04
CA PHE A 205 -2.14 3.60 -11.19
C PHE A 205 -3.25 2.57 -11.22
N THR A 206 -3.90 2.37 -12.37
CA THR A 206 -4.88 1.31 -12.55
C THR A 206 -4.43 0.33 -13.63
N SER A 207 -4.63 -0.97 -13.43
CA SER A 207 -4.28 -1.97 -14.45
C SER A 207 -5.34 -1.99 -15.55
N ASN A 208 -4.94 -2.18 -16.80
CA ASN A 208 -5.85 -2.52 -17.89
C ASN A 208 -5.67 -4.00 -18.20
N ILE A 209 -6.44 -4.86 -17.53
CA ILE A 209 -6.13 -6.29 -17.37
C ILE A 209 -5.89 -7.02 -18.70
N PHE A 210 -6.66 -6.68 -19.74
CA PHE A 210 -6.59 -7.35 -21.05
C PHE A 210 -5.68 -6.66 -22.08
N GLN A 211 -5.06 -5.54 -21.72
CA GLN A 211 -4.40 -4.65 -22.68
C GLN A 211 -2.89 -4.57 -22.47
N GLY A 212 -2.37 -5.11 -21.36
CA GLY A 212 -0.95 -5.02 -21.03
C GLY A 212 -0.51 -3.56 -20.88
N SER A 213 -1.27 -2.78 -20.13
CA SER A 213 -0.98 -1.37 -19.87
C SER A 213 -1.46 -0.96 -18.48
N LEU A 214 -0.94 0.16 -17.98
CA LEU A 214 -1.44 0.85 -16.80
C LEU A 214 -1.97 2.23 -17.21
N ASN A 215 -2.99 2.74 -16.53
CA ASN A 215 -3.34 4.16 -16.60
C ASN A 215 -2.82 4.87 -15.35
N GLU A 216 -2.24 6.04 -15.53
CA GLU A 216 -1.80 6.93 -14.46
C GLU A 216 -2.83 8.04 -14.27
N TRP A 217 -3.15 8.35 -13.01
CA TRP A 217 -4.13 9.35 -12.61
C TRP A 217 -3.54 10.19 -11.49
N THR A 218 -3.81 11.49 -11.49
CA THR A 218 -3.44 12.35 -10.35
C THR A 218 -4.15 11.89 -9.07
N GLU A 219 -3.68 12.29 -7.87
CA GLU A 219 -4.43 12.15 -6.60
C GLU A 219 -5.90 12.60 -6.71
N GLY A 220 -6.18 13.62 -7.52
CA GLY A 220 -7.53 14.13 -7.79
C GLY A 220 -8.37 13.31 -8.78
N GLY A 221 -7.92 12.11 -9.18
CA GLY A 221 -8.62 11.22 -10.11
C GLY A 221 -8.62 11.66 -11.59
N THR A 222 -7.82 12.66 -11.96
CA THR A 222 -7.68 13.11 -13.35
C THR A 222 -6.68 12.24 -14.12
N PHE A 223 -7.06 11.77 -15.30
CA PHE A 223 -6.18 10.99 -16.18
C PHE A 223 -4.92 11.76 -16.59
N VAL A 224 -3.76 11.10 -16.49
CA VAL A 224 -2.46 11.63 -16.90
C VAL A 224 -2.03 11.02 -18.23
N LYS A 225 -1.89 9.69 -18.29
CA LYS A 225 -1.42 8.94 -19.47
C LYS A 225 -1.67 7.44 -19.32
N THR A 226 -1.50 6.72 -20.43
CA THR A 226 -1.40 5.25 -20.44
C THR A 226 0.06 4.83 -20.62
N ILE A 227 0.51 3.86 -19.83
CA ILE A 227 1.84 3.27 -19.85
C ILE A 227 1.72 1.87 -20.44
N SER A 228 2.31 1.62 -21.60
CA SER A 228 2.33 0.28 -22.21
C SER A 228 3.33 -0.62 -21.48
N LEU A 229 2.90 -1.83 -21.11
CA LEU A 229 3.75 -2.80 -20.45
C LEU A 229 4.56 -3.63 -21.45
N THR A 230 5.77 -3.98 -21.06
CA THR A 230 6.67 -4.85 -21.85
C THR A 230 7.35 -5.88 -20.97
N GLY A 231 7.77 -7.01 -21.54
CA GLY A 231 8.52 -8.05 -20.81
C GLY A 231 7.69 -9.24 -20.30
N ALA A 232 6.38 -9.27 -20.53
CA ALA A 232 5.59 -10.49 -20.32
C ALA A 232 6.09 -11.64 -21.21
N THR A 233 5.85 -12.87 -20.75
CA THR A 233 6.18 -14.10 -21.48
C THR A 233 4.91 -14.88 -21.77
N SER A 234 4.98 -15.91 -22.63
CA SER A 234 3.84 -16.79 -22.86
C SER A 234 3.40 -17.56 -21.61
N SER A 235 4.30 -17.77 -20.65
CA SER A 235 4.01 -18.45 -19.39
C SER A 235 3.44 -17.50 -18.33
N ASN A 236 3.80 -16.22 -18.40
CA ASN A 236 3.32 -15.17 -17.51
C ASN A 236 2.83 -14.01 -18.37
N PRO A 237 1.61 -14.09 -18.95
CA PRO A 237 1.02 -13.01 -19.74
C PRO A 237 0.61 -11.83 -18.84
N PHE A 238 0.25 -10.69 -19.44
CA PHE A 238 -0.38 -9.62 -18.67
C PHE A 238 -1.87 -9.95 -18.46
N LEU A 239 -2.23 -10.21 -17.21
CA LEU A 239 -3.60 -10.39 -16.71
C LEU A 239 -3.66 -9.82 -15.28
N ILE A 240 -3.30 -8.55 -15.10
CA ILE A 240 -3.05 -7.96 -13.77
C ILE A 240 -4.36 -7.53 -13.09
N GLU A 241 -4.69 -8.14 -11.95
CA GLU A 241 -5.94 -7.93 -11.20
C GLU A 241 -5.87 -6.91 -10.09
N ASP A 242 -4.73 -6.81 -9.41
CA ASP A 242 -4.49 -5.81 -8.37
C ASP A 242 -3.10 -5.23 -8.52
N LEU A 243 -2.88 -4.06 -7.92
CA LEU A 243 -1.61 -3.34 -7.97
C LEU A 243 -1.13 -2.96 -6.57
N SER A 244 0.18 -2.72 -6.44
CA SER A 244 0.76 -2.13 -5.24
C SER A 244 1.95 -1.24 -5.59
N ALA A 245 2.16 -0.18 -4.82
CA ALA A 245 3.47 0.43 -4.64
C ALA A 245 4.17 -0.17 -3.41
N ASP A 246 5.47 0.07 -3.21
CA ASP A 246 6.18 -0.25 -1.97
C ASP A 246 5.80 0.76 -0.87
N TYR A 247 4.89 0.36 0.00
CA TYR A 247 4.37 1.21 1.07
C TYR A 247 5.38 1.55 2.16
N SER A 248 6.57 0.92 2.18
CA SER A 248 7.66 1.39 3.03
C SER A 248 8.27 2.72 2.57
N GLN A 249 8.05 3.09 1.31
CA GLN A 249 8.51 4.34 0.70
C GLN A 249 7.37 5.38 0.64
N VAL A 250 6.14 4.92 0.37
CA VAL A 250 4.96 5.76 0.15
C VAL A 250 4.38 6.38 1.43
N LEU A 251 4.33 5.67 2.54
CA LEU A 251 3.70 6.19 3.77
C LEU A 251 4.69 6.96 4.67
N GLY A 252 5.95 7.07 4.21
CA GLY A 252 7.07 7.55 5.02
C GLY A 252 7.40 6.58 6.16
N PRO A 253 8.61 6.68 6.76
CA PRO A 253 8.86 5.97 8.00
C PRO A 253 7.84 6.43 9.05
N PRO A 254 7.37 5.55 9.95
CA PRO A 254 6.60 5.96 11.12
C PRO A 254 7.29 7.16 11.77
N PRO A 255 6.54 8.19 12.24
CA PRO A 255 7.16 9.33 12.89
C PRO A 255 8.18 8.82 13.90
N ALA A 256 9.45 9.18 13.72
CA ALA A 256 10.47 8.82 14.70
C ALA A 256 9.95 9.29 16.05
N VAL A 257 9.64 8.35 16.94
CA VAL A 257 9.28 8.68 18.32
C VAL A 257 10.40 9.61 18.78
N PRO A 258 10.10 10.87 19.16
CA PRO A 258 11.14 11.75 19.66
C PRO A 258 11.82 10.98 20.77
N GLU A 259 13.10 10.64 20.61
CA GLU A 259 13.80 9.94 21.67
C GLU A 259 13.54 10.76 22.94
N PRO A 260 13.07 10.12 24.03
CA PRO A 260 12.85 10.86 25.25
C PRO A 260 14.15 11.59 25.51
N SER A 261 14.04 12.84 25.97
CA SER A 261 15.15 13.76 26.28
C SER A 261 16.24 13.19 27.21
N THR A 262 16.25 11.89 27.49
CA THR A 262 17.27 11.05 28.13
C THR A 262 18.70 11.48 27.86
N PHE A 263 19.12 11.84 26.63
CA PHE A 263 20.49 12.35 26.42
C PHE A 263 20.70 13.78 26.96
N ALA A 264 19.69 14.64 26.88
CA ALA A 264 19.72 15.96 27.49
C ALA A 264 19.59 15.88 29.03
N LEU A 265 18.79 14.95 29.55
CA LEU A 265 18.63 14.68 30.99
C LEU A 265 19.90 14.02 31.57
N PHE A 266 20.53 13.13 30.82
CA PHE A 266 21.81 12.49 31.15
C PHE A 266 22.95 13.52 31.10
N GLY A 267 22.99 14.36 30.06
CA GLY A 267 23.97 15.44 29.93
C GLY A 267 23.86 16.48 31.04
N THR A 268 22.63 16.91 31.38
CA THR A 268 22.38 17.83 32.50
C THR A 268 22.65 17.18 33.87
N GLY A 269 22.35 15.89 34.02
CA GLY A 269 22.68 15.11 35.22
C GLY A 269 24.19 14.99 35.47
N LEU A 270 24.98 14.74 34.42
CA LEU A 270 26.45 14.69 34.49
C LEU A 270 27.06 16.05 34.83
N LEU A 271 26.53 17.14 34.26
CA LEU A 271 26.96 18.51 34.60
C LEU A 271 26.61 18.88 36.05
N GLY A 272 25.45 18.44 36.55
CA GLY A 272 25.06 18.58 37.96
C GLY A 272 26.02 17.84 38.91
N LEU A 273 26.38 16.60 38.58
CA LEU A 273 27.36 15.80 39.35
C LEU A 273 28.76 16.44 39.35
N ALA A 274 29.23 16.94 38.19
CA ALA A 274 30.50 17.65 38.10
C ALA A 274 30.52 18.93 38.95
N GLY A 275 29.41 19.66 39.01
CA GLY A 275 29.26 20.84 39.87
C GLY A 275 29.34 20.53 41.36
N VAL A 276 28.76 19.40 41.81
CA VAL A 276 28.81 18.95 43.21
C VAL A 276 30.21 18.49 43.61
N VAL A 277 30.92 17.76 42.74
CA VAL A 277 32.30 17.31 43.00
C VAL A 277 33.25 18.50 43.09
N ARG A 278 33.11 19.52 42.22
CA ARG A 278 33.93 20.73 42.26
C ARG A 278 33.78 21.52 43.56
N ARG A 279 32.57 21.52 44.14
CA ARG A 279 32.27 22.20 45.41
C ARG A 279 32.88 21.50 46.63
N LYS A 280 33.08 20.18 46.58
CA LYS A 280 33.70 19.40 47.67
C LYS A 280 35.22 19.41 47.68
N LEU A 281 35.86 19.69 46.54
CA LEU A 281 37.32 19.76 46.39
C LEU A 281 37.90 21.16 46.62
N SER A 282 37.06 22.15 46.94
CA SER A 282 37.45 23.55 47.15
C SER A 282 37.43 23.96 48.65
N CYS A 283 37.53 22.98 49.56
CA CYS A 283 37.75 23.19 51.00
C CYS A 283 39.18 22.81 51.37
#